data_AF-A0A2T7X885-F1
#
_entry.id   AF-A0A2T7X885-F1
#
_cell.length_a   1.000
_cell.length_b   1.000
_cell.length_c   1.000
_cell.angle_alpha   90.00
_cell.angle_beta   90.00
_cell.angle_gamma   90.00
#
_symmetry.space_group_name_H-M   'P 1'
#
loop_
_entity.id
_entity.type
_entity.pdbx_description
1 polymer ?
#
loop_
_entity_poly.entity_id
_entity_poly.type
_entity_poly.pdbx_seq_one_letter_code
_entity_poly.pdbx_strand_id
1 'polypeptide(L)'
;MRRCRPLPTRRCSHVRFCPSIRTSGARPRLTCVCTVVIDVAEAGSARLLAVRDEDPERDWDALGPWWPEQYPGVIGIRDRRAGGAWLAVDPEQRRLAVLLNREDVGGLPLDRAVSRGTLALESVAGRSPSAPLPMHGFNLLEVQPEGARVLSWDGAALRTTVIDPGTHMIAHDDLDDPGTPRIAAWLPEFRALGPAAADEDWVDAWVGLLATSARLPPEDDRAIIRDNRPHGYPTQSLLYATASVTPSGVDVHDRTLPRPGHWS
;
A
#
# COMPACT_ATOMS: atom_id res chain seq x y z
N MET A 1 44.48 41.59 -63.02
CA MET A 1 43.59 41.95 -61.88
C MET A 1 42.93 40.71 -61.30
N ARG A 2 43.56 40.04 -60.33
CA ARG A 2 42.87 39.13 -59.38
C ARG A 2 43.63 39.23 -58.06
N ARG A 3 42.96 39.80 -57.05
CA ARG A 3 43.52 40.17 -55.76
C ARG A 3 43.67 38.93 -54.86
N CYS A 4 44.85 38.76 -54.29
CA CYS A 4 45.07 37.95 -53.09
C CYS A 4 44.18 38.47 -51.94
N ARG A 5 43.47 37.56 -51.26
CA ARG A 5 42.81 37.85 -49.97
C ARG A 5 43.69 37.31 -48.84
N PRO A 6 44.01 38.11 -47.81
CA PRO A 6 44.63 37.61 -46.59
C PRO A 6 43.57 37.11 -45.60
N LEU A 7 43.94 36.06 -44.86
CA LEU A 7 43.24 35.51 -43.71
C LEU A 7 43.16 36.51 -42.55
N PRO A 8 42.08 36.55 -41.75
CA PRO A 8 42.13 37.05 -40.40
C PRO A 8 42.40 35.91 -39.40
N THR A 9 43.52 36.03 -38.69
CA THR A 9 43.78 35.36 -37.40
C THR A 9 43.26 36.19 -36.23
N ARG A 10 42.90 35.52 -35.12
CA ARG A 10 42.51 35.96 -33.75
C ARG A 10 41.02 35.70 -33.49
N ARG A 11 40.57 35.08 -32.39
CA ARG A 11 41.18 34.65 -31.11
C ARG A 11 40.22 33.62 -30.45
N CYS A 12 40.74 32.91 -29.43
CA CYS A 12 40.08 32.21 -28.31
C CYS A 12 38.54 32.33 -28.26
N SER A 13 37.76 31.29 -27.94
CA SER A 13 37.87 30.34 -26.83
C SER A 13 36.61 29.44 -26.92
N HIS A 14 36.56 28.38 -26.11
CA HIS A 14 35.47 27.40 -25.91
C HIS A 14 35.77 26.03 -26.53
N VAL A 15 36.69 25.33 -25.86
CA VAL A 15 36.63 23.89 -25.72
C VAL A 15 35.24 23.56 -25.16
N ARG A 16 34.36 23.02 -26.02
CA ARG A 16 33.12 22.40 -25.56
C ARG A 16 33.50 21.11 -24.84
N PHE A 17 33.63 21.23 -23.52
CA PHE A 17 33.58 20.09 -22.62
C PHE A 17 32.15 19.53 -22.76
N CYS A 18 31.99 18.36 -23.36
CA CYS A 18 30.79 17.55 -23.20
C CYS A 18 30.89 16.86 -21.84
N PRO A 19 30.05 17.19 -20.84
CA PRO A 19 29.81 16.23 -19.79
C PRO A 19 28.84 15.19 -20.36
N SER A 20 29.35 13.99 -20.62
CA SER A 20 28.51 12.80 -20.72
C SER A 20 27.83 12.62 -19.36
N ILE A 21 26.63 13.15 -19.21
CA ILE A 21 25.75 12.77 -18.10
C ILE A 21 25.34 11.34 -18.40
N ARG A 22 25.99 10.39 -17.73
CA ARG A 22 25.42 9.05 -17.53
C ARG A 22 24.18 9.26 -16.67
N THR A 23 23.02 9.40 -17.31
CA THR A 23 21.75 9.21 -16.65
C THR A 23 21.68 7.74 -16.25
N SER A 24 21.96 7.49 -14.97
CA SER A 24 21.60 6.24 -14.30
C SER A 24 20.11 6.02 -14.52
N GLY A 25 19.76 5.06 -15.37
CA GLY A 25 18.39 4.61 -15.57
C GLY A 25 17.90 3.86 -14.34
N ALA A 26 17.56 4.57 -13.28
CA ALA A 26 16.66 4.04 -12.27
C ALA A 26 15.26 4.09 -12.88
N ARG A 27 14.65 2.92 -13.10
CA ARG A 27 13.20 2.86 -13.30
C ARG A 27 12.54 3.55 -12.10
N PRO A 28 11.50 4.38 -12.30
CA PRO A 28 10.75 4.90 -11.16
C PRO A 28 10.28 3.71 -10.33
N ARG A 29 10.70 3.66 -9.07
CA ARG A 29 10.21 2.66 -8.10
C ARG A 29 8.69 2.83 -8.00
N LEU A 30 7.95 1.74 -7.95
CA LEU A 30 6.51 1.78 -7.67
C LEU A 30 6.28 2.32 -6.26
N THR A 31 5.94 3.61 -6.15
CA THR A 31 5.56 4.24 -4.88
C THR A 31 4.05 4.20 -4.64
N CYS A 32 3.26 3.65 -5.56
CA CYS A 32 1.81 3.58 -5.48
C CYS A 32 1.35 2.52 -4.48
N VAL A 33 0.82 2.89 -3.30
CA VAL A 33 0.33 1.86 -2.39
C VAL A 33 -0.45 2.36 -1.19
N CYS A 34 -1.50 1.59 -0.94
CA CYS A 34 -2.15 1.42 0.35
C CYS A 34 -1.11 1.32 1.48
N THR A 35 -1.48 1.85 2.64
CA THR A 35 -0.63 1.80 3.83
C THR A 35 -1.43 1.16 4.95
N VAL A 36 -0.85 0.21 5.67
CA VAL A 36 -1.51 -0.41 6.83
C VAL A 36 -0.61 -0.26 8.05
N VAL A 37 -1.19 0.19 9.15
CA VAL A 37 -0.63 0.11 10.49
C VAL A 37 -1.39 -0.99 11.22
N ILE A 38 -0.68 -1.88 11.91
CA ILE A 38 -1.26 -2.99 12.65
C ILE A 38 -0.58 -3.11 14.03
N ASP A 39 -1.37 -3.28 15.07
CA ASP A 39 -0.93 -3.62 16.42
C ASP A 39 -1.37 -5.04 16.71
N VAL A 40 -0.40 -5.94 16.90
CA VAL A 40 -0.64 -7.33 17.27
C VAL A 40 -0.39 -7.44 18.77
N ALA A 41 -1.43 -7.76 19.55
CA ALA A 41 -1.28 -7.98 20.98
C ALA A 41 -0.78 -9.40 21.27
N GLU A 42 -1.43 -10.37 20.64
CA GLU A 42 -1.17 -11.80 20.72
C GLU A 42 -1.83 -12.50 19.53
N ALA A 43 -1.65 -13.81 19.41
CA ALA A 43 -2.30 -14.59 18.35
C ALA A 43 -3.83 -14.41 18.35
N GLY A 44 -4.41 -14.08 17.20
CA GLY A 44 -5.86 -13.84 17.08
C GLY A 44 -6.35 -12.51 17.68
N SER A 45 -5.46 -11.60 18.07
CA SER A 45 -5.79 -10.31 18.68
C SER A 45 -4.98 -9.18 18.02
N ALA A 46 -5.60 -8.45 17.09
CA ALA A 46 -4.95 -7.36 16.37
C ALA A 46 -5.90 -6.19 16.09
N ARG A 47 -5.34 -4.97 16.08
CA ARG A 47 -6.02 -3.73 15.67
C ARG A 47 -5.30 -3.17 14.47
N LEU A 48 -6.02 -2.60 13.52
CA LEU A 48 -5.42 -2.05 12.31
C LEU A 48 -6.09 -0.76 11.84
N LEU A 49 -5.29 0.06 11.16
CA LEU A 49 -5.71 1.18 10.35
C LEU A 49 -5.12 0.99 8.96
N ALA A 50 -5.98 0.90 7.95
CA ALA A 50 -5.62 0.67 6.56
C ALA A 50 -6.08 1.85 5.70
N VAL A 51 -5.19 2.44 4.92
CA VAL A 51 -5.48 3.50 3.94
C VAL A 51 -5.40 2.89 2.56
N ARG A 52 -6.43 3.10 1.73
CA ARG A 52 -6.48 2.63 0.34
C ARG A 52 -6.04 3.73 -0.61
N ASP A 53 -4.99 3.46 -1.38
CA ASP A 53 -4.60 4.27 -2.53
C ASP A 53 -5.06 3.60 -3.81
N GLU A 54 -5.88 4.28 -4.62
CA GLU A 54 -6.40 3.77 -5.89
C GLU A 54 -6.74 4.93 -6.84
N ASP A 55 -6.92 4.61 -8.12
CA ASP A 55 -7.47 5.52 -9.12
C ASP A 55 -8.85 6.06 -8.70
N PRO A 56 -9.02 7.39 -8.55
CA PRO A 56 -10.30 8.00 -8.21
C PRO A 56 -11.43 7.70 -9.21
N GLU A 57 -11.10 7.38 -10.46
CA GLU A 57 -12.08 7.01 -11.49
C GLU A 57 -12.48 5.53 -11.42
N ARG A 58 -11.83 4.73 -10.57
CA ARG A 58 -12.14 3.31 -10.41
C ARG A 58 -13.27 3.10 -9.40
N ASP A 59 -14.42 2.66 -9.90
CA ASP A 59 -15.59 2.33 -9.10
C ASP A 59 -15.32 1.28 -8.00
N TRP A 60 -15.85 1.54 -6.80
CA TRP A 60 -15.80 0.64 -5.65
C TRP A 60 -17.07 0.81 -4.80
N ASP A 61 -17.35 -0.17 -3.95
CA ASP A 61 -18.41 -0.08 -2.93
C ASP A 61 -17.80 -0.15 -1.53
N ALA A 62 -18.39 0.65 -0.61
CA ALA A 62 -18.03 0.69 0.81
C ALA A 62 -18.24 -0.66 1.51
N LEU A 63 -17.91 -0.73 2.80
CA LEU A 63 -17.91 -2.00 3.53
C LEU A 63 -19.29 -2.66 3.47
N GLY A 64 -19.36 -3.89 2.97
CA GLY A 64 -20.62 -4.62 2.86
C GLY A 64 -20.50 -6.08 2.40
N PRO A 65 -21.61 -6.84 2.48
CA PRO A 65 -21.67 -8.26 2.10
C PRO A 65 -21.88 -8.42 0.59
N TRP A 66 -20.86 -8.11 -0.20
CA TRP A 66 -21.01 -8.00 -1.66
C TRP A 66 -20.93 -9.33 -2.43
N TRP A 67 -20.60 -10.43 -1.76
CA TRP A 67 -20.42 -11.75 -2.37
C TRP A 67 -21.26 -12.85 -1.69
N PRO A 68 -22.59 -12.67 -1.53
CA PRO A 68 -23.41 -13.56 -0.72
C PRO A 68 -23.48 -15.00 -1.24
N GLU A 69 -23.23 -15.23 -2.54
CA GLU A 69 -23.25 -16.57 -3.14
C GLU A 69 -21.87 -17.26 -3.06
N GLN A 70 -20.80 -16.56 -3.45
CA GLN A 70 -19.45 -17.14 -3.51
C GLN A 70 -18.74 -17.18 -2.15
N TYR A 71 -19.03 -16.19 -1.29
CA TYR A 71 -18.41 -16.01 0.02
C TYR A 71 -19.49 -15.59 1.05
N PRO A 72 -20.43 -16.48 1.39
CA PRO A 72 -21.49 -16.16 2.33
C PRO A 72 -20.92 -15.72 3.69
N GLY A 73 -21.44 -14.62 4.23
CA GLY A 73 -20.99 -14.05 5.51
C GLY A 73 -19.76 -13.14 5.43
N VAL A 74 -19.02 -13.15 4.32
CA VAL A 74 -17.87 -12.26 4.12
C VAL A 74 -18.33 -10.85 3.81
N ILE A 75 -17.74 -9.88 4.49
CA ILE A 75 -17.91 -8.44 4.25
C ILE A 75 -16.60 -7.82 3.78
N GLY A 76 -16.65 -6.74 3.01
CA GLY A 76 -15.44 -6.07 2.56
C GLY A 76 -15.67 -4.84 1.70
N ILE A 77 -14.57 -4.20 1.31
CA ILE A 77 -14.55 -3.10 0.33
C ILE A 77 -14.40 -3.71 -1.06
N ARG A 78 -15.47 -3.63 -1.88
CA ARG A 78 -15.50 -4.26 -3.20
C ARG A 78 -14.92 -3.35 -4.27
N ASP A 79 -14.00 -3.87 -5.04
CA ASP A 79 -13.62 -3.32 -6.34
C ASP A 79 -14.65 -3.75 -7.39
N ARG A 80 -15.43 -2.80 -7.92
CA ARG A 80 -16.51 -3.11 -8.88
C ARG A 80 -16.00 -3.53 -10.25
N ARG A 81 -14.78 -3.11 -10.61
CA ARG A 81 -14.18 -3.43 -11.90
C ARG A 81 -13.62 -4.84 -11.91
N ALA A 82 -12.91 -5.22 -10.85
CA ALA A 82 -12.30 -6.54 -10.74
C ALA A 82 -13.19 -7.59 -10.06
N GLY A 83 -14.25 -7.17 -9.37
CA GLY A 83 -15.14 -8.04 -8.61
C GLY A 83 -14.52 -8.61 -7.32
N GLY A 84 -13.30 -8.19 -6.98
CA GLY A 84 -12.57 -8.64 -5.79
C GLY A 84 -12.61 -7.63 -4.64
N ALA A 85 -11.86 -7.91 -3.58
CA ALA A 85 -11.79 -7.07 -2.39
C ALA A 85 -10.40 -6.44 -2.21
N TRP A 86 -10.37 -5.18 -1.75
CA TRP A 86 -9.15 -4.58 -1.20
C TRP A 86 -8.94 -5.00 0.27
N LEU A 87 -10.01 -4.97 1.05
CA LEU A 87 -10.10 -5.45 2.43
C LEU A 87 -11.30 -6.38 2.52
N ALA A 88 -11.09 -7.56 3.11
CA ALA A 88 -12.14 -8.54 3.36
C ALA A 88 -12.07 -9.03 4.80
N VAL A 89 -13.24 -9.38 5.36
CA VAL A 89 -13.41 -9.90 6.70
C VAL A 89 -14.42 -11.05 6.66
N ASP A 90 -14.07 -12.16 7.31
CA ASP A 90 -15.00 -13.19 7.73
C ASP A 90 -15.20 -13.06 9.25
N PRO A 91 -16.31 -12.45 9.71
CA PRO A 91 -16.56 -12.23 11.13
C PRO A 91 -16.73 -13.54 11.92
N GLU A 92 -17.28 -14.59 11.30
CA GLU A 92 -17.52 -15.88 11.95
C GLU A 92 -16.21 -16.61 12.21
N GLN A 93 -15.32 -16.61 11.21
CA GLN A 93 -14.00 -17.23 11.31
C GLN A 93 -12.96 -16.32 11.98
N ARG A 94 -13.30 -15.05 12.26
CA ARG A 94 -12.38 -14.01 12.76
C ARG A 94 -11.14 -13.86 11.89
N ARG A 95 -11.36 -13.85 10.58
CA ARG A 95 -10.30 -13.68 9.57
C ARG A 95 -10.44 -12.33 8.91
N LEU A 96 -9.31 -11.66 8.72
CA LEU A 96 -9.24 -10.39 8.00
C LEU A 96 -8.05 -10.43 7.05
N ALA A 97 -8.25 -9.91 5.84
CA ALA A 97 -7.19 -9.79 4.85
C ALA A 97 -7.19 -8.40 4.20
N VAL A 98 -6.01 -7.82 4.02
CA VAL A 98 -5.81 -6.56 3.30
C VAL A 98 -4.79 -6.75 2.20
N LEU A 99 -5.16 -6.35 0.98
CA LEU A 99 -4.30 -6.41 -0.19
C LEU A 99 -3.56 -5.08 -0.40
N LEU A 100 -2.24 -5.15 -0.58
CA LEU A 100 -1.40 -4.03 -0.94
C LEU A 100 -0.65 -4.36 -2.24
N ASN A 101 -0.53 -3.35 -3.11
CA ASN A 101 0.26 -3.50 -4.34
C ASN A 101 1.76 -3.60 -4.01
N ARG A 102 2.53 -4.27 -4.86
CA ARG A 102 3.99 -4.33 -4.76
C ARG A 102 4.58 -4.38 -6.16
N GLU A 103 5.80 -3.87 -6.31
CA GLU A 103 6.59 -4.05 -7.53
C GLU A 103 6.98 -5.52 -7.71
N ASP A 104 6.68 -6.10 -8.86
CA ASP A 104 7.29 -7.38 -9.23
C ASP A 104 8.59 -7.20 -10.02
N VAL A 105 9.49 -8.15 -9.85
CA VAL A 105 10.71 -8.28 -10.65
C VAL A 105 10.46 -9.03 -11.96
N GLY A 106 9.30 -9.67 -12.09
CA GLY A 106 8.98 -10.64 -13.14
C GLY A 106 8.55 -10.03 -14.47
N GLY A 107 8.14 -8.77 -14.53
CA GLY A 107 7.77 -8.11 -15.79
C GLY A 107 6.63 -8.83 -16.53
N LEU A 108 5.69 -9.44 -15.78
CA LEU A 108 4.55 -10.16 -16.33
C LEU A 108 3.73 -9.19 -17.21
N PRO A 109 3.45 -9.52 -18.48
CA PRO A 109 2.62 -8.67 -19.32
C PRO A 109 1.22 -8.47 -18.73
N LEU A 110 0.70 -7.23 -18.78
CA LEU A 110 -0.60 -6.84 -18.21
C LEU A 110 -1.77 -7.68 -18.75
N ASP A 111 -1.70 -8.11 -20.01
CA ASP A 111 -2.72 -8.92 -20.68
C ASP A 111 -2.75 -10.39 -20.20
N ARG A 112 -1.74 -10.81 -19.44
CA ARG A 112 -1.61 -12.17 -18.90
C ARG A 112 -1.72 -12.24 -17.38
N ALA A 113 -1.64 -11.09 -16.70
CA ALA A 113 -1.73 -11.02 -15.25
C ALA A 113 -3.17 -11.24 -14.79
N VAL A 114 -3.37 -12.23 -13.91
CA VAL A 114 -4.64 -12.43 -13.21
C VAL A 114 -4.81 -11.34 -12.15
N SER A 115 -6.05 -10.90 -11.95
CA SER A 115 -6.38 -9.92 -10.90
C SER A 115 -6.07 -10.45 -9.51
N ARG A 116 -5.45 -9.59 -8.68
CA ARG A 116 -5.14 -9.86 -7.27
C ARG A 116 -6.36 -9.75 -6.35
N GLY A 117 -7.48 -9.19 -6.83
CA GLY A 117 -8.64 -8.87 -5.99
C GLY A 117 -9.31 -10.07 -5.31
N THR A 118 -9.10 -11.29 -5.80
CA THR A 118 -9.62 -12.50 -5.14
C THR A 118 -8.79 -12.91 -3.93
N LEU A 119 -7.53 -12.47 -3.80
CA LEU A 119 -6.62 -12.92 -2.75
C LEU A 119 -7.16 -12.65 -1.34
N ALA A 120 -7.73 -11.46 -1.12
CA ALA A 120 -8.32 -11.13 0.17
C ALA A 120 -9.53 -12.02 0.50
N LEU A 121 -10.39 -12.31 -0.50
CA LEU A 121 -11.57 -13.17 -0.33
C LEU A 121 -11.19 -14.63 -0.06
N GLU A 122 -10.25 -15.16 -0.84
CA GLU A 122 -9.74 -16.53 -0.67
C GLU A 122 -9.04 -16.70 0.69
N SER A 123 -8.27 -15.70 1.11
CA SER A 123 -7.59 -15.68 2.41
C SER A 123 -8.57 -15.74 3.58
N VAL A 124 -9.60 -14.90 3.60
CA VAL A 124 -10.58 -14.94 4.71
C VAL A 124 -11.41 -16.22 4.69
N ALA A 125 -11.56 -16.86 3.53
CA ALA A 125 -12.13 -18.20 3.39
C ALA A 125 -11.15 -19.35 3.75
N GLY A 126 -9.98 -19.03 4.32
CA GLY A 126 -8.98 -20.00 4.80
C GLY A 126 -8.06 -20.56 3.72
N ARG A 127 -8.03 -19.96 2.52
CA ARG A 127 -7.25 -20.41 1.37
C ARG A 127 -6.18 -19.37 0.99
N SER A 128 -5.09 -19.35 1.75
CA SER A 128 -3.94 -18.51 1.45
C SER A 128 -3.26 -18.91 0.12
N PRO A 129 -2.70 -17.96 -0.63
CA PRO A 129 -2.09 -18.23 -1.93
C PRO A 129 -0.84 -19.11 -1.80
N SER A 130 -0.58 -19.91 -2.84
CA SER A 130 0.64 -20.71 -2.98
C SER A 130 1.29 -20.45 -4.34
N ALA A 131 2.62 -20.34 -4.37
CA ALA A 131 3.38 -20.07 -5.58
C ALA A 131 3.47 -21.30 -6.51
N PRO A 132 3.66 -21.12 -7.82
CA PRO A 132 3.77 -19.84 -8.54
C PRO A 132 2.40 -19.18 -8.82
N LEU A 133 2.36 -17.85 -8.83
CA LEU A 133 1.12 -17.08 -9.06
C LEU A 133 1.22 -16.30 -10.38
N PRO A 134 0.24 -16.41 -11.30
CA PRO A 134 0.22 -15.65 -12.55
C PRO A 134 -0.27 -14.22 -12.32
N MET A 135 0.28 -13.53 -11.33
CA MET A 135 -0.16 -12.21 -10.86
C MET A 135 1.03 -11.28 -10.68
N HIS A 136 0.77 -9.97 -10.80
CA HIS A 136 1.71 -8.93 -10.39
C HIS A 136 2.03 -9.01 -8.89
N GLY A 137 3.12 -8.36 -8.50
CA GLY A 137 3.58 -8.33 -7.12
C GLY A 137 2.50 -7.84 -6.15
N PHE A 138 2.47 -8.41 -4.95
CA PHE A 138 1.58 -8.00 -3.86
C PHE A 138 2.21 -8.22 -2.49
N ASN A 139 1.72 -7.46 -1.51
CA ASN A 139 1.74 -7.87 -0.11
C ASN A 139 0.29 -8.18 0.30
N LEU A 140 0.07 -9.32 0.96
CA LEU A 140 -1.21 -9.72 1.53
C LEU A 140 -1.03 -9.81 3.05
N LEU A 141 -1.62 -8.86 3.76
CA LEU A 141 -1.70 -8.91 5.22
C LEU A 141 -2.86 -9.83 5.60
N GLU A 142 -2.58 -10.85 6.41
CA GLU A 142 -3.58 -11.78 6.95
C GLU A 142 -3.57 -11.69 8.48
N VAL A 143 -4.75 -11.51 9.06
CA VAL A 143 -5.01 -11.67 10.49
C VAL A 143 -5.98 -12.84 10.65
N GLN A 144 -5.59 -13.81 11.46
CA GLN A 144 -6.35 -15.04 11.69
C GLN A 144 -6.26 -15.45 13.17
N PRO A 145 -7.13 -16.36 13.65
CA PRO A 145 -7.09 -16.81 15.04
C PRO A 145 -5.72 -17.33 15.48
N GLU A 146 -4.93 -17.87 14.56
CA GLU A 146 -3.61 -18.42 14.85
C GLU A 146 -2.48 -17.36 14.91
N GLY A 147 -2.75 -16.12 14.48
CA GLY A 147 -1.74 -15.05 14.42
C GLY A 147 -1.90 -14.11 13.22
N ALA A 148 -0.97 -13.18 13.09
CA ALA A 148 -0.90 -12.26 11.95
C ALA A 148 0.37 -12.50 11.13
N ARG A 149 0.28 -12.32 9.82
CA ARG A 149 1.39 -12.51 8.88
C ARG A 149 1.23 -11.66 7.63
N VAL A 150 2.34 -11.43 6.93
CA VAL A 150 2.38 -10.84 5.59
C VAL A 150 2.88 -11.89 4.60
N LEU A 151 2.16 -12.09 3.51
CA LEU A 151 2.64 -12.83 2.35
C LEU A 151 3.08 -11.82 1.28
N SER A 152 4.37 -11.88 0.91
CA SER A 152 4.97 -11.00 -0.09
C SER A 152 5.33 -11.79 -1.34
N TRP A 153 4.70 -11.45 -2.47
CA TRP A 153 4.98 -12.00 -3.80
C TRP A 153 5.66 -10.92 -4.65
N ASP A 154 6.84 -11.22 -5.18
CA ASP A 154 7.59 -10.31 -6.06
C ASP A 154 7.58 -10.75 -7.53
N GLY A 155 6.72 -11.68 -7.91
CA GLY A 155 6.69 -12.25 -9.26
C GLY A 155 7.61 -13.45 -9.47
N ALA A 156 8.49 -13.75 -8.50
CA ALA A 156 9.39 -14.90 -8.55
C ALA A 156 9.32 -15.77 -7.30
N ALA A 157 9.27 -15.16 -6.11
CA ALA A 157 9.23 -15.84 -4.83
C ALA A 157 8.06 -15.35 -3.97
N LEU A 158 7.40 -16.28 -3.30
CA LEU A 158 6.44 -15.99 -2.24
C LEU A 158 7.15 -16.16 -0.89
N ARG A 159 7.22 -15.08 -0.12
CA ARG A 159 7.76 -15.06 1.24
C ARG A 159 6.64 -14.84 2.24
N THR A 160 6.75 -15.47 3.40
CA THR A 160 5.83 -15.27 4.52
C THR A 160 6.60 -14.74 5.70
N THR A 161 6.16 -13.61 6.24
CA THR A 161 6.71 -12.97 7.44
C THR A 161 5.64 -12.99 8.53
N VAL A 162 5.92 -13.67 9.64
CA VAL A 162 5.05 -13.60 10.83
C VAL A 162 5.18 -12.21 11.45
N ILE A 163 4.06 -11.65 11.91
CA ILE A 163 4.04 -10.38 12.64
C ILE A 163 4.06 -10.71 14.12
N ASP A 164 5.17 -10.37 14.78
CA ASP A 164 5.33 -10.54 16.22
C ASP A 164 4.45 -9.53 17.00
N PRO A 165 4.25 -9.72 18.31
CA PRO A 165 3.54 -8.74 19.12
C PRO A 165 4.19 -7.34 19.08
N GLY A 166 3.35 -6.32 18.92
CA GLY A 166 3.73 -4.92 18.82
C GLY A 166 3.06 -4.19 17.66
N THR A 167 3.40 -2.91 17.50
CA THR A 167 2.90 -2.07 16.40
C THR A 167 3.87 -2.11 15.22
N HIS A 168 3.33 -2.39 14.04
CA HIS A 168 4.02 -2.57 12.78
C HIS A 168 3.33 -1.77 11.66
N MET A 169 4.06 -1.54 10.58
CA MET A 169 3.54 -0.81 9.42
C MET A 169 4.03 -1.44 8.13
N ILE A 170 3.14 -1.50 7.13
CA ILE A 170 3.44 -2.04 5.81
C ILE A 170 2.87 -1.15 4.69
N ALA A 171 3.62 -1.05 3.60
CA ALA A 171 3.25 -0.36 2.38
C ALA A 171 3.59 -1.24 1.15
N HIS A 172 4.40 -0.74 0.21
CA HIS A 172 4.80 -1.46 -1.02
C HIS A 172 6.00 -2.37 -0.83
N ASP A 173 6.91 -2.00 0.08
CA ASP A 173 8.10 -2.79 0.37
C ASP A 173 7.80 -3.87 1.42
N ASP A 174 8.81 -4.28 2.20
CA ASP A 174 8.66 -5.27 3.26
C ASP A 174 8.05 -4.65 4.54
N LEU A 175 7.61 -5.50 5.47
CA LEU A 175 7.09 -5.08 6.77
C LEU A 175 8.15 -4.28 7.53
N ASP A 176 7.76 -3.15 8.12
CA ASP A 176 8.62 -2.24 8.88
C ASP A 176 9.85 -1.73 8.11
N ASP A 177 9.82 -1.71 6.77
CA ASP A 177 10.97 -1.30 5.96
C ASP A 177 11.30 0.19 6.15
N PRO A 178 12.48 0.54 6.73
CA PRO A 178 12.89 1.94 6.92
C PRO A 178 13.24 2.64 5.59
N GLY A 179 13.37 1.90 4.49
CA GLY A 179 13.53 2.43 3.15
C GLY A 179 12.25 3.07 2.60
N THR A 180 11.07 2.73 3.13
CA THR A 180 9.83 3.42 2.81
C THR A 180 9.70 4.70 3.65
N PRO A 181 9.70 5.93 3.05
CA PRO A 181 9.76 7.17 3.82
C PRO A 181 8.64 7.38 4.84
N ARG A 182 7.41 6.96 4.52
CA ARG A 182 6.27 7.04 5.44
C ARG A 182 6.39 6.10 6.64
N ILE A 183 6.99 4.92 6.46
CA ILE A 183 7.24 3.97 7.56
C ILE A 183 8.31 4.57 8.46
N ALA A 184 9.42 5.04 7.89
CA ALA A 184 10.48 5.69 8.64
C ALA A 184 9.99 6.91 9.45
N ALA A 185 9.04 7.68 8.89
CA ALA A 185 8.50 8.87 9.54
C ALA A 185 7.44 8.56 10.62
N TRP A 186 6.54 7.62 10.37
CA TRP A 186 5.31 7.49 11.19
C TRP A 186 5.25 6.25 12.07
N LEU A 187 5.97 5.15 11.74
CA LEU A 187 5.97 3.96 12.59
C LEU A 187 6.47 4.25 14.03
N PRO A 188 7.52 5.06 14.25
CA PRO A 188 7.92 5.44 15.61
C PRO A 188 6.83 6.20 16.37
N GLU A 189 6.08 7.07 15.68
CA GLU A 189 4.99 7.86 16.28
C GLU A 189 3.79 6.98 16.66
N PHE A 190 3.42 6.03 15.81
CA PHE A 190 2.38 5.04 16.15
C PHE A 190 2.80 4.18 17.35
N ARG A 191 4.07 3.75 17.41
CA ARG A 191 4.61 3.02 18.56
C ARG A 191 4.62 3.85 19.84
N ALA A 192 4.83 5.16 19.74
CA ALA A 192 4.84 6.07 20.88
C ALA A 192 3.45 6.25 21.52
N LEU A 193 2.36 5.99 20.80
CA LEU A 193 1.00 5.93 21.35
C LEU A 193 0.80 4.73 22.29
N GLY A 194 1.70 3.75 22.25
CA GLY A 194 1.58 2.48 22.97
C GLY A 194 0.71 1.46 22.22
N PRO A 195 0.56 0.24 22.78
CA PRO A 195 -0.22 -0.81 22.15
C PRO A 195 -1.69 -0.41 22.04
N ALA A 196 -2.24 -0.44 20.83
CA ALA A 196 -3.66 -0.13 20.59
C ALA A 196 -4.59 -1.06 21.37
N ALA A 197 -4.15 -2.28 21.67
CA ALA A 197 -4.91 -3.21 22.50
C ALA A 197 -5.09 -2.78 23.96
N ALA A 198 -4.27 -1.85 24.45
CA ALA A 198 -4.31 -1.36 25.82
C ALA A 198 -5.09 -0.04 25.98
N ASP A 199 -5.61 0.52 24.88
CA ASP A 199 -6.32 1.79 24.83
C ASP A 199 -7.74 1.58 24.28
N GLU A 200 -8.76 1.96 25.05
CA GLU A 200 -10.16 1.86 24.62
C GLU A 200 -10.47 2.86 23.49
N ASP A 201 -9.74 3.98 23.44
CA ASP A 201 -9.90 5.07 22.47
C ASP A 201 -8.84 4.99 21.35
N TRP A 202 -8.22 3.83 21.14
CA TRP A 202 -7.11 3.65 20.19
C TRP A 202 -7.45 4.13 18.77
N VAL A 203 -8.72 4.00 18.36
CA VAL A 203 -9.21 4.45 17.06
C VAL A 203 -8.99 5.96 16.92
N ASP A 204 -9.40 6.74 17.91
CA ASP A 204 -9.27 8.20 17.88
C ASP A 204 -7.81 8.63 17.93
N ALA A 205 -6.98 7.93 18.72
CA ALA A 205 -5.54 8.19 18.78
C ALA A 205 -4.86 7.97 17.41
N TRP A 206 -5.13 6.83 16.77
CA TRP A 206 -4.55 6.47 15.48
C TRP A 206 -5.09 7.32 14.34
N VAL A 207 -6.39 7.61 14.33
CA VAL A 207 -7.03 8.51 13.36
C VAL A 207 -6.51 9.94 13.54
N GLY A 208 -6.28 10.39 14.77
CA GLY A 208 -5.65 11.67 15.08
C GLY A 208 -4.21 11.78 14.57
N LEU A 209 -3.45 10.69 14.64
CA LEU A 209 -2.11 10.62 14.07
C LEU A 209 -2.14 10.57 12.52
N LEU A 210 -3.11 9.86 11.93
CA LEU A 210 -3.36 9.89 10.49
C LEU A 210 -3.70 11.31 10.02
N ALA A 211 -4.58 12.03 10.72
CA ALA A 211 -4.90 13.43 10.45
C ALA A 211 -3.67 14.35 10.58
N THR A 212 -2.81 14.06 11.55
CA THR A 212 -1.53 14.74 11.71
C THR A 212 -0.61 14.52 10.51
N SER A 213 -0.53 13.28 10.00
CA SER A 213 0.26 12.98 8.80
C SER A 213 -0.24 13.72 7.57
N ALA A 214 -1.54 13.94 7.46
CA ALA A 214 -2.17 14.66 6.36
C ALA A 214 -1.98 16.18 6.40
N ARG A 215 -1.25 16.72 7.39
CA ARG A 215 -0.76 18.11 7.36
C ARG A 215 0.43 18.29 6.41
N LEU A 216 1.11 17.20 6.06
CA LEU A 216 2.09 17.21 4.99
C LEU A 216 1.38 17.44 3.65
N PRO A 217 2.06 18.07 2.66
CA PRO A 217 1.56 18.08 1.29
C PRO A 217 1.29 16.65 0.81
N PRO A 218 0.16 16.35 0.13
CA PRO A 218 -0.17 15.00 -0.33
C PRO A 218 0.88 14.36 -1.25
N GLU A 219 1.77 15.16 -1.83
CA GLU A 219 2.81 14.73 -2.76
C GLU A 219 4.11 14.35 -2.02
N ASP A 220 4.23 14.69 -0.73
CA ASP A 220 5.37 14.35 0.13
C ASP A 220 5.44 12.83 0.30
N ASP A 221 6.64 12.24 0.12
CA ASP A 221 6.85 10.79 0.23
C ASP A 221 6.53 10.22 1.62
N ARG A 222 6.50 11.10 2.64
CA ARG A 222 6.14 10.73 4.02
C ARG A 222 4.64 10.81 4.26
N ALA A 223 3.85 11.41 3.39
CA ALA A 223 2.40 11.51 3.59
C ALA A 223 1.75 10.11 3.54
N ILE A 224 0.83 9.85 4.48
CA ILE A 224 0.02 8.62 4.44
C ILE A 224 -1.21 8.85 3.55
N ILE A 225 -1.94 9.95 3.77
CA ILE A 225 -2.98 10.44 2.87
C ILE A 225 -2.31 11.22 1.75
N ARG A 226 -2.37 10.72 0.51
CA ARG A 226 -1.46 11.17 -0.54
C ARG A 226 -2.04 11.22 -1.95
N ASP A 227 -1.31 11.91 -2.82
CA ASP A 227 -1.50 12.00 -4.26
C ASP A 227 -0.26 11.47 -4.98
N ASN A 228 -0.41 10.35 -5.68
CA ASN A 228 0.69 9.68 -6.37
C ASN A 228 0.90 10.15 -7.82
N ARG A 229 0.06 11.06 -8.34
CA ARG A 229 0.13 11.54 -9.73
C ARG A 229 1.46 12.22 -10.07
N PRO A 230 2.06 13.06 -9.19
CA PRO A 230 3.39 13.63 -9.44
C PRO A 230 4.49 12.56 -9.57
N HIS A 231 4.27 11.39 -9.00
CA HIS A 231 5.18 10.23 -9.06
C HIS A 231 4.92 9.33 -10.28
N GLY A 232 3.99 9.71 -11.16
CA GLY A 232 3.65 8.98 -12.38
C GLY A 232 2.58 7.90 -12.22
N TYR A 233 1.88 7.85 -11.07
CA TYR A 233 0.84 6.86 -10.80
C TYR A 233 -0.53 7.52 -10.67
N PRO A 234 -1.57 7.05 -11.37
CA PRO A 234 -2.89 7.65 -11.34
C PRO A 234 -3.68 7.24 -10.09
N THR A 235 -3.09 7.33 -8.90
CA THR A 235 -3.72 6.89 -7.65
C THR A 235 -3.64 7.95 -6.57
N GLN A 236 -4.67 7.99 -5.72
CA GLN A 236 -4.74 8.87 -4.57
C GLN A 236 -5.36 8.09 -3.41
N SER A 237 -5.13 8.51 -2.17
CA SER A 237 -5.84 7.92 -1.04
C SER A 237 -7.33 8.22 -1.16
N LEU A 238 -8.19 7.20 -1.06
CA LEU A 238 -9.64 7.35 -1.27
C LEU A 238 -10.44 7.19 0.02
N LEU A 239 -9.99 6.28 0.88
CA LEU A 239 -10.65 5.93 2.13
C LEU A 239 -9.62 5.36 3.11
N TYR A 240 -10.02 5.30 4.38
CA TYR A 240 -9.34 4.50 5.37
C TYR A 240 -10.33 3.58 6.07
N ALA A 241 -9.84 2.47 6.62
CA ALA A 241 -10.60 1.54 7.42
C ALA A 241 -9.89 1.26 8.73
N THR A 242 -10.64 1.12 9.81
CA THR A 242 -10.16 0.65 11.11
C THR A 242 -10.81 -0.68 11.42
N ALA A 243 -10.05 -1.62 11.97
CA ALA A 243 -10.61 -2.89 12.40
C ALA A 243 -9.96 -3.39 13.69
N SER A 244 -10.74 -4.14 14.47
CA SER A 244 -10.30 -4.89 15.64
C SER A 244 -10.70 -6.35 15.44
N VAL A 245 -9.74 -7.25 15.46
CA VAL A 245 -9.95 -8.70 15.47
C VAL A 245 -9.55 -9.21 16.85
N THR A 246 -10.48 -9.82 17.56
CA THR A 246 -10.24 -10.40 18.89
C THR A 246 -10.92 -11.77 19.00
N PRO A 247 -10.63 -12.55 20.06
CA PRO A 247 -11.34 -13.80 20.30
C PRO A 247 -12.87 -13.64 20.41
N SER A 248 -13.34 -12.46 20.86
CA SER A 248 -14.77 -12.15 21.03
C SER A 248 -15.48 -11.76 19.73
N GLY A 249 -14.75 -11.35 18.68
CA GLY A 249 -15.35 -10.99 17.40
C GLY A 249 -14.47 -10.09 16.56
N VAL A 250 -15.06 -9.58 15.47
CA VAL A 250 -14.43 -8.60 14.59
C VAL A 250 -15.30 -7.37 14.50
N ASP A 251 -14.70 -6.20 14.69
CA ASP A 251 -15.28 -4.90 14.41
C ASP A 251 -14.51 -4.24 13.28
N VAL A 252 -15.21 -3.67 12.30
CA VAL A 252 -14.58 -3.04 11.14
C VAL A 252 -15.44 -1.88 10.62
N HIS A 253 -14.79 -0.76 10.36
CA HIS A 253 -15.40 0.48 9.91
C HIS A 253 -14.57 1.09 8.79
N ASP A 254 -15.22 1.61 7.75
CA ASP A 254 -14.57 2.38 6.69
C ASP A 254 -15.04 3.84 6.67
N ARG A 255 -14.18 4.72 6.19
CA ARG A 255 -14.47 6.14 5.99
C ARG A 255 -13.87 6.64 4.70
N THR A 256 -14.75 7.06 3.80
CA THR A 256 -14.37 7.77 2.58
C THR A 256 -13.82 9.15 2.93
N LEU A 257 -12.74 9.53 2.27
CA LEU A 257 -12.22 10.89 2.35
C LEU A 257 -13.17 11.87 1.64
N PRO A 258 -13.27 13.12 2.10
CA PRO A 258 -14.12 14.12 1.45
C PRO A 258 -13.65 14.43 0.02
N ARG A 259 -12.35 14.27 -0.25
CA ARG A 259 -11.75 14.40 -1.57
C ARG A 259 -10.55 13.47 -1.71
N PRO A 260 -10.32 12.81 -2.87
CA PRO A 260 -9.17 11.94 -3.09
C PRO A 260 -7.84 12.63 -2.76
N GLY A 261 -7.03 11.99 -1.91
CA GLY A 261 -5.73 12.48 -1.45
C GLY A 261 -5.79 13.59 -0.40
N HIS A 262 -6.96 13.92 0.15
CA HIS A 262 -7.10 15.02 1.11
C HIS A 262 -7.96 14.65 2.32
N TRP A 263 -7.48 15.01 3.50
CA TRP A 263 -8.13 14.75 4.78
C TRP A 263 -9.41 15.56 5.02
N SER A 264 -9.39 16.83 4.60
CA SER A 264 -10.48 17.81 4.74
C SER A 264 -10.54 18.72 3.51
#